data_AF-A0A9W8TXM5-F1
#
_entry.id   AF-A0A9W8TXM5-F1
#
_cell.length_a   1.000
_cell.length_b   1.000
_cell.length_c   1.000
_cell.angle_alpha   90.00
_cell.angle_beta   90.00
_cell.angle_gamma   90.00
#
_symmetry.space_group_name_H-M   'P 1'
#
loop_
_entity.id
_entity.type
_entity.pdbx_description
1 polymer ?
#
loop_
_entity_poly.entity_id
_entity_poly.type
_entity_poly.pdbx_seq_one_letter_code
_entity_poly.pdbx_strand_id
1 'polypeptide(L)'
;MSHESFLEHAPSVIRRAKSVWSDFIDFVASENVLQVAVGLIIANGFTKVVQSLVSDILLPPIALLPFIDRNFEEKFVVLRKGPHATPGHGYNTLEQAAADGAVVLAYGEFITNVANFFALGVFLFLIARIYAMFTHETIIKHTVKCAYCRKYIPQKAKRCFNCTSWLDGREERETSALQ
;
A
#
# COMPACT_ATOMS: atom_id res chain seq x y z
N MET A 1 61.95 -4.96 9.06
CA MET A 1 61.07 -5.41 10.16
C MET A 1 59.79 -4.57 10.13
N SER A 2 58.92 -4.75 9.13
CA SER A 2 57.65 -3.98 9.01
C SER A 2 56.65 -4.43 7.92
N HIS A 3 56.93 -5.44 7.08
CA HIS A 3 56.02 -5.83 5.99
C HIS A 3 55.29 -7.18 6.18
N GLU A 4 55.76 -8.06 7.07
CA GLU A 4 55.19 -9.41 7.21
C GLU A 4 54.01 -9.50 8.20
N SER A 5 53.89 -8.58 9.18
CA SER A 5 52.83 -8.62 10.20
C SER A 5 51.45 -8.18 9.72
N PHE A 6 51.34 -7.51 8.57
CA PHE A 6 50.06 -7.04 8.02
C PHE A 6 49.31 -8.10 7.21
N LEU A 7 49.98 -9.16 6.74
CA LEU A 7 49.34 -10.19 5.91
C LEU A 7 48.66 -11.31 6.73
N GLU A 8 48.96 -11.43 8.02
CA GLU A 8 48.41 -12.49 8.88
C GLU A 8 47.03 -12.16 9.48
N HIS A 9 46.58 -10.90 9.39
CA HIS A 9 45.29 -10.43 9.94
C HIS A 9 44.13 -10.43 8.92
N ALA A 10 44.36 -10.77 7.66
CA ALA A 10 43.32 -10.88 6.64
C ALA A 10 42.36 -12.09 6.73
N PRO A 11 42.72 -13.28 7.27
CA PRO A 11 41.86 -14.47 7.16
C PRO A 11 40.68 -14.50 8.16
N SER A 12 40.70 -13.70 9.24
CA SER A 12 39.66 -13.72 10.28
C SER A 12 38.41 -12.91 9.91
N VAL A 13 38.59 -11.76 9.23
CA VAL A 13 37.50 -10.91 8.76
C VAL A 13 36.71 -11.54 7.62
N ILE A 14 37.37 -12.24 6.70
CA ILE A 14 36.72 -12.91 5.55
C ILE A 14 35.86 -14.11 6.02
N ARG A 15 36.29 -14.84 7.06
CA ARG A 15 35.53 -15.99 7.60
C ARG A 15 34.28 -15.55 8.37
N ARG A 16 34.37 -14.46 9.15
CA ARG A 16 33.21 -13.86 9.83
C ARG A 16 32.23 -13.19 8.86
N ALA A 17 32.73 -12.52 7.81
CA ALA A 17 31.87 -11.92 6.78
C ALA A 17 31.07 -12.99 5.99
N LYS A 18 31.67 -14.16 5.71
CA LYS A 18 30.97 -15.29 5.09
C LYS A 18 29.83 -15.83 5.97
N SER A 19 30.00 -15.84 7.30
CA SER A 19 28.96 -16.23 8.26
C SER A 19 27.81 -15.23 8.28
N VAL A 20 28.10 -13.94 8.40
CA VAL A 20 27.04 -12.91 8.42
C VAL A 20 26.25 -12.89 7.10
N TRP A 21 26.91 -13.16 5.97
CA TRP A 21 26.24 -13.26 4.67
C TRP A 21 25.36 -14.51 4.55
N SER A 22 25.79 -15.67 5.06
CA SER A 22 24.93 -16.87 5.11
C SER A 22 23.75 -16.65 6.04
N ASP A 23 23.98 -16.05 7.21
CA ASP A 23 22.93 -15.76 8.18
C ASP A 23 21.90 -14.75 7.62
N PHE A 24 22.34 -13.80 6.80
CA PHE A 24 21.47 -12.88 6.08
C PHE A 24 20.64 -13.58 4.99
N ILE A 25 21.24 -14.49 4.22
CA ILE A 25 20.50 -15.28 3.23
C ILE A 25 19.45 -16.16 3.91
N ASP A 26 19.81 -16.83 5.01
CA ASP A 26 18.88 -17.66 5.79
C ASP A 26 17.75 -16.82 6.40
N PHE A 27 18.04 -15.58 6.80
CA PHE A 27 17.04 -14.61 7.26
C PHE A 27 16.09 -14.16 6.14
N VAL A 28 16.60 -13.78 4.97
CA VAL A 28 15.76 -13.35 3.82
C VAL A 28 14.94 -14.50 3.24
N ALA A 29 15.48 -15.73 3.28
CA ALA A 29 14.78 -16.93 2.85
C ALA A 29 13.63 -17.34 3.80
N SER A 30 13.50 -16.68 4.96
CA SER A 30 12.38 -16.92 5.88
C SER A 30 11.05 -16.53 5.23
N GLU A 31 10.13 -17.48 5.14
CA GLU A 31 8.84 -17.33 4.46
C GLU A 31 8.02 -16.13 4.98
N ASN A 32 8.08 -15.87 6.28
CA ASN A 32 7.39 -14.73 6.91
C ASN A 32 7.91 -13.38 6.38
N VAL A 33 9.21 -13.24 6.14
CA VAL A 33 9.81 -11.99 5.65
C VAL A 33 9.50 -11.81 4.17
N LEU A 34 9.60 -12.88 3.39
CA LEU A 34 9.33 -12.85 1.95
C LEU A 34 7.88 -12.47 1.64
N GLN A 35 6.89 -13.00 2.38
CA GLN A 35 5.49 -12.66 2.20
C GLN A 35 5.20 -11.17 2.45
N VAL A 36 5.79 -10.61 3.51
CA VAL A 36 5.66 -9.18 3.83
C VAL A 36 6.32 -8.31 2.75
N ALA A 37 7.53 -8.69 2.32
CA ALA A 37 8.28 -7.95 1.30
C ALA A 37 7.54 -7.91 -0.04
N VAL A 38 7.05 -9.07 -0.52
CA VAL A 38 6.27 -9.16 -1.76
C VAL A 38 4.99 -8.34 -1.66
N GLY A 39 4.31 -8.39 -0.52
CA GLY A 39 3.11 -7.58 -0.26
C GLY A 39 3.39 -6.08 -0.40
N LEU A 40 4.49 -5.59 0.16
CA LEU A 40 4.86 -4.17 0.08
C LEU A 40 5.24 -3.72 -1.34
N ILE A 41 5.97 -4.56 -2.08
CA ILE A 41 6.36 -4.26 -3.47
C ILE A 41 5.13 -4.17 -4.37
N ILE A 42 4.21 -5.14 -4.26
CA ILE A 42 2.96 -5.13 -5.03
C ILE A 42 2.10 -3.92 -4.64
N ALA A 43 1.99 -3.60 -3.35
CA ALA A 43 1.24 -2.44 -2.89
C ALA A 43 1.81 -1.11 -3.45
N ASN A 44 3.14 -0.95 -3.46
CA ASN A 44 3.78 0.24 -4.01
C ASN A 44 3.58 0.35 -5.53
N GLY A 45 3.80 -0.75 -6.27
CA GLY A 45 3.60 -0.80 -7.71
C GLY A 45 2.15 -0.50 -8.10
N PHE A 46 1.19 -1.11 -7.40
CA PHE A 46 -0.23 -0.89 -7.63
C PHE A 46 -0.63 0.58 -7.37
N THR A 47 -0.15 1.18 -6.27
CA THR A 47 -0.44 2.59 -5.96
C THR A 47 0.05 3.52 -7.07
N LYS A 48 1.25 3.27 -7.61
CA LYS A 48 1.80 4.05 -8.75
C LYS A 48 0.96 3.92 -10.01
N VAL A 49 0.50 2.71 -10.35
CA VAL A 49 -0.36 2.48 -11.53
C VAL A 49 -1.68 3.24 -11.39
N VAL A 50 -2.31 3.17 -10.21
CA VAL A 50 -3.55 3.91 -9.95
C VAL A 50 -3.31 5.42 -9.99
N GLN A 51 -2.21 5.90 -9.40
CA GLN A 51 -1.87 7.32 -9.42
C GLN A 51 -1.61 7.83 -10.84
N SER A 52 -0.90 7.09 -11.69
CA SER A 52 -0.70 7.44 -13.11
C SER A 52 -2.02 7.44 -13.89
N LEU A 53 -2.91 6.48 -13.65
CA LEU A 53 -4.23 6.49 -14.29
C LEU A 53 -5.07 7.72 -13.89
N VAL A 54 -5.00 8.12 -12.63
CA VAL A 54 -5.73 9.32 -12.17
C VAL A 54 -5.07 10.58 -12.73
N SER A 55 -3.78 10.79 -12.45
CA SER A 55 -3.07 12.02 -12.79
C SER A 55 -2.88 12.22 -14.29
N ASP A 56 -2.55 11.15 -15.02
CA ASP A 56 -2.14 11.25 -16.43
C ASP A 56 -3.29 11.01 -17.39
N ILE A 57 -4.36 10.32 -16.98
CA ILE A 57 -5.49 9.94 -17.86
C ILE A 57 -6.80 10.59 -17.44
N LEU A 58 -7.13 10.67 -16.15
CA LEU A 58 -8.40 11.26 -15.70
C LEU A 58 -8.33 12.78 -15.53
N LEU A 59 -7.23 13.34 -15.02
CA LEU A 59 -7.12 14.79 -14.85
C LEU A 59 -7.13 15.57 -16.17
N PRO A 60 -6.48 15.16 -17.28
CA PRO A 60 -6.47 15.99 -18.49
C PRO A 60 -7.84 16.23 -19.13
N PRO A 61 -8.76 15.23 -19.21
CA PRO A 61 -10.15 15.45 -19.61
C PRO A 61 -10.95 16.30 -18.62
N ILE A 62 -10.75 16.14 -17.31
CA ILE A 62 -11.44 16.94 -16.29
C ILE A 62 -10.97 18.41 -16.35
N ALA A 63 -9.70 18.64 -16.61
CA ALA A 63 -9.10 19.97 -16.74
C ALA A 63 -9.42 20.66 -18.08
N LEU A 64 -10.01 19.95 -19.04
CA LEU A 64 -10.59 20.54 -20.26
C LEU A 64 -11.99 21.11 -20.02
N LEU A 65 -12.63 20.82 -18.88
CA LEU A 65 -13.93 21.39 -18.56
C LEU A 65 -13.77 22.88 -18.19
N PRO A 66 -14.59 23.78 -18.75
CA PRO A 66 -14.43 25.24 -18.64
C PRO A 66 -14.62 25.80 -17.21
N PHE A 67 -14.94 24.96 -16.23
CA PHE A 67 -15.09 25.33 -14.83
C PHE A 67 -13.84 25.05 -13.99
N ILE A 68 -12.84 24.33 -14.53
CA ILE A 68 -11.65 23.87 -13.81
C ILE A 68 -10.43 24.33 -14.62
N ASP A 69 -9.75 25.38 -14.14
CA ASP A 69 -8.48 25.84 -14.73
C ASP A 69 -7.42 24.74 -14.76
N ARG A 70 -6.65 24.63 -15.85
CA ARG A 70 -5.56 23.65 -15.97
C ARG A 70 -4.38 23.87 -15.01
N ASN A 71 -4.21 25.09 -14.50
CA ASN A 71 -3.04 25.46 -13.70
C ASN A 71 -3.32 25.43 -12.20
N PHE A 72 -4.11 24.47 -11.68
CA PHE A 72 -4.27 24.34 -10.23
C PHE A 72 -2.94 24.03 -9.56
N GLU A 73 -2.10 23.16 -10.13
CA GLU A 73 -0.84 22.73 -9.53
C GLU A 73 0.15 23.89 -9.33
N GLU A 74 0.18 24.84 -10.26
CA GLU A 74 1.01 26.05 -10.21
C GLU A 74 0.39 27.21 -9.42
N LYS A 75 -0.79 27.03 -8.81
CA LYS A 75 -1.38 28.06 -7.95
C LYS A 75 -0.68 28.07 -6.59
N PHE A 76 0.12 29.11 -6.36
CA PHE A 76 0.76 29.36 -5.08
C PHE A 76 0.50 30.78 -4.58
N VAL A 77 0.41 30.91 -3.25
CA VAL A 77 0.41 32.20 -2.57
C VAL A 77 1.80 32.45 -2.01
N VAL A 78 2.41 33.57 -2.40
CA VAL A 78 3.69 34.00 -1.83
C VAL A 78 3.42 34.72 -0.51
N LEU A 79 3.79 34.11 0.61
CA LEU A 79 3.62 34.69 1.96
C LEU A 79 4.75 35.67 2.29
N ARG A 80 5.96 35.41 1.79
CA ARG A 80 7.11 36.32 1.90
C ARG A 80 7.86 36.38 0.59
N LYS A 81 7.96 37.58 0.01
CA LYS A 81 8.69 37.84 -1.23
C LYS A 81 10.20 37.65 -1.01
N GLY A 82 10.88 37.04 -1.98
CA GLY A 82 12.34 36.94 -2.00
C GLY A 82 13.01 38.28 -2.34
N PRO A 83 14.34 38.38 -2.19
CA PRO A 83 15.10 39.62 -2.42
C PRO A 83 15.01 40.16 -3.86
N HIS A 84 14.71 39.30 -4.85
CA HIS A 84 14.63 39.65 -6.27
C HIS A 84 13.19 39.65 -6.81
N ALA A 85 12.18 39.80 -5.95
CA ALA A 85 10.79 39.87 -6.39
C ALA A 85 10.54 41.12 -7.25
N THR A 86 10.31 40.92 -8.55
CA THR A 86 9.96 41.98 -9.50
C THR A 86 8.70 42.73 -9.02
N PRO A 87 8.71 44.07 -8.93
CA PRO A 87 7.52 44.81 -8.51
C PRO A 87 6.44 44.74 -9.59
N GLY A 88 5.31 44.09 -9.31
CA GLY A 88 4.11 44.11 -10.15
C GLY A 88 3.77 42.78 -10.84
N HIS A 89 4.75 41.91 -11.07
CA HIS A 89 4.53 40.55 -11.55
C HIS A 89 5.18 39.60 -10.56
N GLY A 90 4.38 38.80 -9.87
CA GLY A 90 4.87 37.77 -8.95
C GLY A 90 5.74 36.73 -9.68
N TYR A 91 6.09 35.67 -8.98
CA TYR A 91 6.72 34.52 -9.62
C TYR A 91 5.70 33.84 -10.54
N ASN A 92 6.14 33.42 -11.72
CA ASN A 92 5.28 32.70 -12.67
C ASN A 92 5.32 31.19 -12.43
N THR A 93 6.36 30.68 -11.76
CA THR A 93 6.52 29.25 -11.46
C THR A 93 6.92 29.04 -10.00
N LEU A 94 6.53 27.89 -9.45
CA LEU A 94 6.90 27.44 -8.10
C LEU A 94 8.42 27.34 -7.93
N GLU A 95 9.10 26.82 -8.95
CA GLU A 95 10.56 26.66 -8.95
C GLU A 95 11.29 28.00 -8.85
N GLN A 96 10.78 29.03 -9.51
CA GLN A 96 11.38 30.36 -9.46
C GLN A 96 11.17 31.03 -8.10
N ALA A 97 10.01 30.82 -7.47
CA ALA A 97 9.75 31.32 -6.12
C ALA A 97 10.60 30.60 -5.05
N ALA A 98 10.81 29.29 -5.22
CA ALA A 98 11.68 28.50 -4.35
C ALA A 98 13.16 28.89 -4.49
N ALA A 99 13.64 29.11 -5.71
CA ALA A 99 15.01 29.55 -5.99
C ALA A 99 15.35 30.92 -5.39
N ASP A 100 14.35 31.80 -5.33
CA ASP A 100 14.47 33.14 -4.71
C ASP A 100 14.37 33.12 -3.16
N GLY A 101 14.18 31.94 -2.56
CA GLY A 101 13.98 31.80 -1.11
C GLY A 101 12.68 32.41 -0.61
N ALA A 102 11.71 32.63 -1.50
CA ALA A 102 10.39 33.10 -1.13
C ALA A 102 9.64 31.98 -0.40
N VAL A 103 8.97 32.33 0.71
CA VAL A 103 8.13 31.37 1.42
C VAL A 103 6.80 31.32 0.68
N VAL A 104 6.60 30.25 -0.08
CA VAL A 104 5.39 30.01 -0.87
C VAL A 104 4.51 28.94 -0.25
N LEU A 105 3.21 29.17 -0.27
CA LEU A 105 2.19 28.18 0.05
C LEU A 105 1.60 27.68 -1.27
N ALA A 106 2.10 26.53 -1.73
CA ALA A 106 1.64 25.82 -2.92
C ALA A 106 0.34 25.06 -2.62
N TYR A 107 -0.78 25.78 -2.52
CA TYR A 107 -2.08 25.15 -2.27
C TYR A 107 -2.56 24.33 -3.48
N GLY A 108 -2.03 24.63 -4.67
CA GLY A 108 -2.26 23.90 -5.90
C GLY A 108 -1.97 22.41 -5.81
N GLU A 109 -0.71 22.08 -5.52
CA GLU A 109 -0.25 20.70 -5.35
C GLU A 109 -1.02 19.95 -4.25
N PHE A 110 -1.37 20.64 -3.16
CA PHE A 110 -2.18 20.05 -2.11
C PHE A 110 -3.57 19.63 -2.61
N ILE A 111 -4.26 20.50 -3.34
CA ILE A 111 -5.60 20.19 -3.89
C ILE A 111 -5.51 19.07 -4.93
N THR A 112 -4.47 19.04 -5.76
CA THR A 112 -4.22 17.92 -6.69
C THR A 112 -4.04 16.60 -5.93
N ASN A 113 -3.24 16.58 -4.87
CA ASN A 113 -3.04 15.39 -4.04
C ASN A 113 -4.33 14.92 -3.34
N VAL A 114 -5.15 15.85 -2.85
CA VAL A 114 -6.47 15.53 -2.27
C VAL A 114 -7.42 14.97 -3.33
N ALA A 115 -7.47 15.56 -4.52
CA ALA A 115 -8.26 15.05 -5.63
C ALA A 115 -7.82 13.64 -6.04
N ASN A 116 -6.50 13.38 -6.07
CA ASN A 116 -5.93 12.07 -6.34
C ASN A 116 -6.36 11.01 -5.30
N PHE A 117 -6.40 11.38 -4.02
CA PHE A 117 -6.88 10.49 -2.97
C PHE A 117 -8.35 10.08 -3.18
N PHE A 118 -9.23 11.04 -3.49
CA PHE A 118 -10.63 10.75 -3.76
C PHE A 118 -10.82 9.93 -5.03
N ALA A 119 -10.09 10.27 -6.10
CA ALA A 119 -10.15 9.54 -7.36
C ALA A 119 -9.66 8.09 -7.22
N LEU A 120 -8.60 7.84 -6.44
CA LEU A 120 -8.14 6.49 -6.10
C LEU A 120 -9.23 5.71 -5.35
N GLY A 121 -9.92 6.33 -4.38
CA GLY A 121 -11.05 5.72 -3.68
C GLY A 121 -12.20 5.33 -4.62
N VAL A 122 -12.59 6.23 -5.53
CA VAL A 122 -13.62 5.96 -6.54
C VAL A 122 -13.19 4.85 -7.50
N PHE A 123 -11.93 4.84 -7.92
CA PHE A 123 -11.41 3.82 -8.82
C PHE A 123 -11.40 2.43 -8.19
N LEU A 124 -10.93 2.31 -6.94
CA LEU A 124 -10.98 1.05 -6.20
C LEU A 124 -12.41 0.57 -5.97
N PHE A 125 -13.33 1.50 -5.70
CA PHE A 125 -14.75 1.19 -5.59
C PHE A 125 -15.32 0.66 -6.92
N LEU A 126 -14.98 1.28 -8.05
CA LEU A 126 -15.41 0.82 -9.38
C LEU A 126 -14.88 -0.57 -9.69
N ILE A 127 -13.61 -0.87 -9.41
CA ILE A 127 -13.04 -2.21 -9.59
C ILE A 127 -13.77 -3.22 -8.69
N ALA A 128 -13.97 -2.90 -7.41
CA ALA A 128 -14.67 -3.78 -6.48
C ALA A 128 -16.12 -4.03 -6.95
N ARG A 129 -16.77 -3.00 -7.50
CA ARG A 129 -18.12 -3.10 -8.05
C ARG A 129 -18.16 -3.97 -9.31
N ILE A 130 -17.23 -3.78 -10.24
CA ILE A 130 -17.09 -4.60 -11.45
C ILE A 130 -16.83 -6.06 -11.07
N TYR A 131 -15.90 -6.30 -10.14
CA TYR A 131 -15.60 -7.63 -9.64
C TYR A 131 -16.84 -8.28 -9.01
N ALA A 132 -17.60 -7.55 -8.19
CA ALA A 132 -18.85 -8.03 -7.59
C ALA A 132 -19.98 -8.25 -8.62
N MET A 133 -19.97 -7.54 -9.75
CA MET A 133 -20.91 -7.79 -10.86
C MET A 133 -20.56 -9.09 -11.59
N PHE A 134 -19.28 -9.33 -11.88
CA PHE A 134 -18.83 -10.53 -12.60
C PHE A 134 -18.78 -11.79 -11.73
N THR A 135 -18.47 -11.63 -10.45
CA THR A 135 -18.27 -12.73 -9.51
C THR A 135 -19.37 -12.68 -8.46
N HIS A 136 -20.41 -13.51 -8.62
CA HIS A 136 -21.49 -13.68 -7.63
C HIS A 136 -21.04 -14.41 -6.34
N GLU A 137 -19.74 -14.69 -6.17
CA GLU A 137 -19.19 -15.21 -4.93
C GLU A 137 -18.89 -14.05 -3.98
N THR A 138 -19.58 -14.02 -2.84
CA THR A 138 -19.28 -13.07 -1.77
C THR A 138 -17.87 -13.31 -1.24
N ILE A 139 -16.98 -12.32 -1.39
CA ILE A 139 -15.58 -12.35 -0.94
C ILE A 139 -15.47 -12.71 0.55
N ILE A 140 -16.48 -12.35 1.35
CA ILE A 140 -16.58 -12.71 2.76
C ILE A 140 -17.15 -14.13 2.87
N LYS A 141 -16.27 -15.12 3.01
CA LYS A 141 -16.67 -16.46 3.48
C LYS A 141 -17.14 -16.33 4.93
N HIS A 142 -18.45 -16.35 5.14
CA HIS A 142 -19.01 -16.37 6.48
C HIS A 142 -18.49 -17.59 7.24
N THR A 143 -17.82 -17.32 8.36
CA THR A 143 -17.35 -18.35 9.28
C THR A 143 -18.20 -18.32 10.54
N VAL A 144 -18.56 -19.50 11.02
CA VAL A 144 -19.31 -19.70 12.26
C VAL A 144 -18.43 -20.45 13.24
N LYS A 145 -18.67 -20.25 14.55
CA LYS A 145 -18.01 -21.07 15.58
C LYS A 145 -18.68 -22.44 15.62
N CYS A 146 -17.88 -23.50 15.61
CA CYS A 146 -18.38 -24.85 15.87
C CYS A 146 -18.94 -24.94 17.30
N ALA A 147 -20.13 -25.53 17.48
CA ALA A 147 -20.77 -25.68 18.79
C ALA A 147 -19.92 -26.48 19.79
N TYR A 148 -19.17 -27.47 19.30
CA TYR A 148 -18.40 -28.40 20.12
C TYR A 148 -16.98 -27.89 20.42
N CYS A 149 -16.17 -27.64 19.38
CA CYS A 149 -14.76 -27.28 19.55
C CYS A 149 -14.46 -25.77 19.57
N ARG A 150 -15.47 -24.92 19.34
CA ARG A 150 -15.38 -23.44 19.29
C ARG A 150 -14.39 -22.87 18.26
N LYS A 151 -13.77 -23.68 17.41
CA LYS A 151 -12.97 -23.21 16.27
C LYS A 151 -13.87 -22.62 15.17
N TYR A 152 -13.32 -21.67 14.41
CA TYR A 152 -14.00 -21.08 13.26
C TYR A 152 -14.00 -22.04 12.08
N ILE A 153 -15.18 -22.26 11.51
CA ILE A 153 -15.43 -23.15 10.38
C ILE A 153 -16.24 -22.42 9.30
N PRO A 154 -16.16 -22.83 8.02
CA PRO A 154 -17.01 -22.23 6.99
C PRO A 154 -18.49 -22.58 7.23
N GLN A 155 -19.39 -21.62 7.02
CA GLN A 155 -20.83 -21.79 7.29
C GLN A 155 -21.47 -22.95 6.53
N LYS A 156 -20.96 -23.29 5.34
CA LYS A 156 -21.46 -24.41 4.51
C LYS A 156 -20.85 -25.78 4.87
N ALA A 157 -20.01 -25.86 5.92
CA ALA A 157 -19.41 -27.12 6.34
C ALA A 157 -20.43 -28.03 7.02
N LYS A 158 -20.61 -29.25 6.48
CA LYS A 158 -21.43 -30.29 7.13
C LYS A 158 -20.71 -30.97 8.30
N ARG A 159 -19.37 -31.00 8.26
CA ARG A 159 -18.52 -31.65 9.25
C ARG A 159 -17.37 -30.73 9.65
N CYS A 160 -17.08 -30.67 10.95
CA CYS A 160 -15.95 -29.88 11.45
C CYS A 160 -14.62 -30.58 11.11
N PHE A 161 -13.64 -29.84 10.57
CA PHE A 161 -12.31 -30.39 10.31
C PHE A 161 -11.55 -30.76 11.60
N ASN A 162 -11.79 -30.03 12.70
CA ASN A 162 -11.00 -30.18 13.92
C ASN A 162 -11.54 -31.25 14.89
N CYS A 163 -12.85 -31.21 15.18
CA CYS A 163 -13.47 -32.18 16.10
C CYS A 163 -14.27 -33.28 15.41
N THR A 164 -14.28 -33.29 14.06
CA THR A 164 -15.00 -34.27 13.22
C THR A 164 -16.49 -34.42 13.49
N SER A 165 -17.06 -33.56 14.34
CA SER A 165 -18.47 -33.54 14.69
C SER A 165 -19.34 -33.03 13.55
N TRP A 166 -20.57 -33.51 13.53
CA TRP A 166 -21.61 -33.08 12.59
C TRP A 166 -22.26 -31.78 13.07
N LEU A 167 -22.44 -30.84 12.14
CA LEU A 167 -23.04 -29.53 12.42
C LEU A 167 -24.45 -29.39 11.85
N ASP A 168 -24.99 -30.46 11.26
CA ASP A 168 -26.34 -30.55 10.70
C ASP A 168 -27.41 -30.93 11.74
N GLY A 169 -27.06 -30.94 13.04
CA GLY A 169 -27.93 -31.31 14.14
C GLY A 169 -28.21 -32.81 14.26
N ARG A 170 -27.44 -33.68 13.58
CA ARG A 170 -27.56 -35.14 13.72
C ARG A 170 -27.17 -35.62 15.11
N GLU A 171 -26.07 -35.09 15.65
CA GLU A 171 -25.55 -35.46 16.97
C GLU A 171 -26.48 -34.98 18.11
N GLU A 172 -27.20 -33.87 17.92
CA GLU A 172 -28.19 -33.39 18.89
C GLU A 172 -29.44 -34.27 18.96
N ARG A 173 -29.82 -34.92 17.85
CA ARG A 173 -30.96 -35.84 17.82
C ARG A 173 -30.67 -37.14 18.57
N GLU A 174 -29.46 -37.67 18.42
CA GLU A 174 -29.04 -38.91 19.08
C GLU A 174 -29.04 -38.76 20.61
N THR A 175 -28.60 -37.62 21.14
CA THR A 175 -28.60 -37.37 22.60
C THR A 175 -30.01 -37.19 23.16
N SER A 176 -30.93 -36.57 22.43
CA SER A 176 -32.33 -36.39 22.84
C SER A 176 -33.18 -37.67 22.79
N ALA A 177 -32.79 -38.67 22.01
CA ALA A 177 -33.47 -39.96 21.93
C ALA A 177 -33.07 -40.95 23.05
N LEU A 178 -32.01 -40.62 23.80
CA LEU A 178 -31.48 -41.43 24.90
C LEU A 178 -31.91 -40.91 26.29
N GLN A 179 -32.73 -39.85 26.34
CA GLN A 179 -33.39 -39.31 27.53
C GLN A 179 -34.87 -39.69 27.57
#